data_AF-A0A453II15-F1
#
_entry.id   AF-A0A453II15-F1
#
_cell.length_a   1.000
_cell.length_b   1.000
_cell.length_c   1.000
_cell.angle_alpha   90.00
_cell.angle_beta   90.00
_cell.angle_gamma   90.00
#
_symmetry.space_group_name_H-M   'P 1'
#
loop_
_entity.id
_entity.type
_entity.pdbx_description
1 polymer ?
#
loop_
_entity_poly.entity_id
_entity_poly.type
_entity_poly.pdbx_seq_one_letter_code
_entity_poly.pdbx_strand_id
1 'polypeptide(L)'
;MEIYNMYRAQLSAQNTVILFEALHTVATHAHKINSDNDLRTKLQELGSMTQMQDPPLLRLENESYQLCLTILQNIFLDRAPDEGSLEVETHLVGLCKEVLEVYLSTARPAHLSGGIQPLGHWLIPVGSSKRRELAARAPLVVSTLQAISGLGDSSFEKNLGQFFPLLAGLISCEHGSGEVQVALSDMFSTWVGPIVLQSC
;
A
#
# COMPACT_ATOMS: atom_id res chain seq x y z
N MET A 1 -9.26 11.62 -10.44
CA MET A 1 -8.28 12.54 -9.82
C MET A 1 -8.48 13.99 -10.26
N GLU A 2 -8.64 14.28 -11.56
CA GLU A 2 -8.81 15.65 -12.08
C GLU A 2 -9.96 16.43 -11.42
N ILE A 3 -11.16 15.83 -11.33
CA ILE A 3 -12.33 16.45 -10.69
C ILE A 3 -12.02 16.80 -9.24
N TYR A 4 -11.43 15.86 -8.47
CA TYR A 4 -11.04 16.14 -7.09
C TYR A 4 -10.07 17.34 -7.00
N ASN A 5 -9.05 17.40 -7.87
CA ASN A 5 -8.10 18.52 -7.87
C ASN A 5 -8.76 19.87 -8.20
N MET A 6 -9.75 19.89 -9.11
CA MET A 6 -10.47 21.12 -9.44
C MET A 6 -11.28 21.69 -8.26
N TYR A 7 -11.82 20.81 -7.41
CA TYR A 7 -12.72 21.18 -6.31
C TYR A 7 -12.09 21.04 -4.93
N ARG A 8 -10.83 20.63 -4.82
CA ARG A 8 -10.13 20.39 -3.54
C ARG A 8 -10.25 21.55 -2.57
N ALA A 9 -9.95 22.78 -3.02
CA ALA A 9 -10.03 23.98 -2.18
C ALA A 9 -11.46 24.34 -1.72
N GLN A 10 -12.48 23.73 -2.31
CA GLN A 10 -13.89 23.96 -2.00
C GLN A 10 -14.49 22.83 -1.13
N LEU A 11 -13.78 21.71 -0.98
CA LEU A 11 -14.24 20.57 -0.19
C LEU A 11 -13.82 20.73 1.27
N SER A 12 -14.78 20.58 2.19
CA SER A 12 -14.46 20.48 3.61
C SER A 12 -13.71 19.17 3.90
N ALA A 13 -12.95 19.15 5.01
CA ALA A 13 -12.28 17.93 5.46
C ALA A 13 -13.28 16.76 5.63
N GLN A 14 -14.44 17.03 6.23
CA GLN A 14 -15.50 16.02 6.43
C GLN A 14 -16.03 15.45 5.11
N ASN A 15 -16.34 16.30 4.12
CA ASN A 15 -16.81 15.83 2.82
C ASN A 15 -15.73 15.04 2.09
N THR A 16 -14.46 15.39 2.31
CA THR A 16 -13.34 14.68 1.71
C THR A 16 -13.12 13.32 2.36
N VAL A 17 -13.36 13.17 3.67
CA VAL A 17 -13.38 11.87 4.35
C VAL A 17 -14.49 10.98 3.79
N ILE A 18 -15.72 11.50 3.62
CA ILE A 18 -16.83 10.74 3.01
C ILE A 18 -16.47 10.28 1.59
N LEU A 19 -15.84 11.15 0.80
CA LEU A 19 -15.35 10.79 -0.54
C LEU A 19 -14.30 9.68 -0.47
N PHE A 20 -13.36 9.76 0.47
CA PHE A 20 -12.38 8.72 0.72
C PHE A 20 -13.05 7.38 1.08
N GLU A 21 -13.99 7.35 2.01
CA GLU A 21 -14.68 6.11 2.44
C GLU A 21 -15.40 5.42 1.28
N ALA A 22 -16.07 6.20 0.43
CA ALA A 22 -16.73 5.69 -0.77
C ALA A 22 -15.72 5.08 -1.76
N LEU A 23 -14.60 5.76 -2.00
CA LEU A 23 -13.54 5.28 -2.88
C LEU A 23 -12.79 4.07 -2.30
N HIS A 24 -12.61 4.04 -0.99
CA HIS A 24 -12.00 2.92 -0.28
C HIS A 24 -12.87 1.65 -0.37
N THR A 25 -14.19 1.81 -0.35
CA THR A 25 -15.12 0.69 -0.63
C THR A 25 -14.89 0.12 -2.03
N VAL A 26 -14.62 0.96 -3.04
CA VAL A 26 -14.29 0.51 -4.39
C VAL A 26 -12.93 -0.19 -4.42
N ALA A 27 -11.91 0.39 -3.79
CA ALA A 27 -10.56 -0.18 -3.72
C ALA A 27 -10.56 -1.57 -3.05
N THR A 28 -11.19 -1.69 -1.89
CA THR A 28 -11.31 -2.95 -1.15
C THR A 28 -12.12 -3.99 -1.90
N HIS A 29 -13.17 -3.59 -2.63
CA HIS A 29 -13.92 -4.50 -3.49
C HIS A 29 -13.07 -4.99 -4.67
N ALA A 30 -12.29 -4.12 -5.32
CA ALA A 30 -11.35 -4.50 -6.37
C ALA A 30 -10.27 -5.48 -5.84
N HIS A 31 -9.74 -5.23 -4.64
CA HIS A 31 -8.80 -6.13 -3.96
C HIS A 31 -9.40 -7.52 -3.72
N LYS A 32 -10.66 -7.60 -3.26
CA LYS A 32 -11.36 -8.88 -3.05
C LYS A 32 -11.48 -9.67 -4.34
N ILE A 33 -11.83 -9.02 -5.45
CA ILE A 33 -11.90 -9.67 -6.77
C ILE A 33 -10.53 -10.18 -7.21
N ASN A 34 -9.47 -9.38 -7.05
CA ASN A 34 -8.11 -9.77 -7.45
C ASN A 34 -7.54 -10.91 -6.59
N SER A 35 -7.98 -11.00 -5.33
CA SER A 35 -7.53 -12.04 -4.39
C SER A 35 -8.31 -13.35 -4.53
N ASP A 36 -9.43 -13.38 -5.26
CA ASP A 36 -10.23 -14.57 -5.49
C ASP A 36 -9.72 -15.35 -6.71
N ASN A 37 -8.89 -16.36 -6.46
CA ASN A 37 -8.31 -17.21 -7.51
C ASN A 37 -9.37 -18.01 -8.30
N ASP A 38 -10.48 -18.43 -7.67
CA ASP A 38 -11.54 -19.18 -8.36
C ASP A 38 -12.27 -18.25 -9.34
N LEU A 39 -12.62 -17.05 -8.89
CA LEU A 39 -13.22 -16.03 -9.74
C LEU A 39 -12.27 -15.60 -10.87
N ARG A 40 -10.98 -15.37 -10.60
CA ARG A 40 -9.96 -15.03 -11.60
C ARG A 40 -9.84 -16.13 -12.67
N THR A 41 -9.87 -17.40 -12.27
CA THR A 41 -9.79 -18.55 -13.19
C THR A 41 -11.03 -18.58 -14.09
N LYS A 42 -12.23 -18.45 -13.52
CA LYS A 42 -13.49 -18.43 -14.28
C LYS A 42 -13.59 -17.23 -15.23
N LEU A 43 -13.09 -16.06 -14.83
CA LEU A 43 -13.02 -14.88 -15.69
C LEU A 43 -12.08 -15.10 -16.89
N GLN A 44 -10.93 -15.72 -16.66
CA GLN A 44 -9.98 -16.05 -17.73
C GLN A 44 -10.56 -17.09 -18.70
N GLU A 45 -11.25 -18.12 -18.19
CA GLU A 45 -11.97 -19.11 -19.01
C GLU A 45 -13.03 -18.43 -19.87
N LEU A 46 -13.88 -17.58 -19.26
CA LEU A 46 -14.91 -16.85 -19.98
C LEU A 46 -14.31 -15.93 -21.06
N GLY A 47 -13.25 -15.18 -20.74
CA GLY A 47 -12.55 -14.32 -21.69
C GLY A 47 -12.01 -15.08 -22.90
N SER A 48 -11.49 -16.30 -22.69
CA SER A 48 -11.04 -17.16 -23.78
C SER A 48 -12.19 -17.62 -24.70
N MET A 49 -13.38 -17.87 -24.13
CA MET A 49 -14.56 -18.27 -24.89
C MET A 49 -15.18 -17.10 -25.67
N THR A 50 -15.14 -15.89 -25.11
CA THR A 50 -15.77 -14.69 -25.67
C THR A 50 -14.81 -13.84 -26.51
N GLN A 51 -13.53 -14.22 -26.60
CA GLN A 51 -12.44 -13.44 -27.21
C GLN A 51 -12.30 -12.03 -26.59
N MET A 52 -12.71 -11.85 -25.33
CA MET A 52 -12.55 -10.59 -24.61
C MET A 52 -11.16 -10.51 -23.98
N GLN A 53 -10.59 -9.30 -23.92
CA GLN A 53 -9.33 -9.07 -23.21
C GLN A 53 -9.52 -9.23 -21.69
N ASP A 54 -8.47 -9.67 -21.00
CA ASP A 54 -8.48 -9.72 -19.52
C ASP A 54 -8.69 -8.30 -18.99
N PRO A 55 -9.73 -8.05 -18.17
CA PRO A 55 -9.93 -6.75 -17.58
C PRO A 55 -8.71 -6.35 -16.75
N PRO A 56 -8.29 -5.07 -16.77
CA PRO A 56 -7.09 -4.60 -16.08
C PRO A 56 -7.32 -4.43 -14.56
N LEU A 57 -7.78 -5.50 -13.90
CA LEU A 57 -8.28 -5.49 -12.53
C LEU A 57 -7.21 -5.08 -11.52
N LEU A 58 -5.96 -5.55 -11.69
CA LEU A 58 -4.85 -5.16 -10.82
C LEU A 58 -4.53 -3.66 -10.94
N ARG A 59 -4.58 -3.11 -12.16
CA ARG A 59 -4.36 -1.68 -12.38
C ARG A 59 -5.46 -0.88 -11.71
N LEU A 60 -6.72 -1.30 -11.85
CA LEU A 60 -7.87 -0.63 -11.25
C LEU A 60 -7.78 -0.62 -9.71
N GLU A 61 -7.38 -1.74 -9.11
CA GLU A 61 -7.12 -1.82 -7.66
C GLU A 61 -6.05 -0.82 -7.25
N ASN A 62 -4.88 -0.85 -7.91
CA ASN A 62 -3.75 0.01 -7.57
C ASN A 62 -4.10 1.50 -7.74
N GLU A 63 -4.78 1.88 -8.82
CA GLU A 63 -5.21 3.26 -9.06
C GLU A 63 -6.24 3.72 -8.02
N SER A 64 -7.13 2.83 -7.56
CA SER A 64 -8.12 3.14 -6.53
C SER A 64 -7.47 3.38 -5.17
N TYR A 65 -6.53 2.53 -4.75
CA TYR A 65 -5.74 2.76 -3.53
C TYR A 65 -4.87 4.01 -3.64
N GLN A 66 -4.23 4.25 -4.79
CA GLN A 66 -3.43 5.46 -5.01
C GLN A 66 -4.27 6.73 -4.87
N LEU A 67 -5.49 6.71 -5.39
CA LEU A 67 -6.43 7.82 -5.26
C LEU A 67 -6.82 8.04 -3.78
N CYS A 68 -7.14 6.97 -3.04
CA CYS A 68 -7.44 7.05 -1.61
C CYS A 68 -6.27 7.67 -0.83
N LEU A 69 -5.05 7.20 -1.10
CA LEU A 69 -3.83 7.68 -0.44
C LEU A 69 -3.60 9.16 -0.73
N THR A 70 -3.71 9.56 -2.00
CA THR A 70 -3.52 10.93 -2.44
C THR A 70 -4.52 11.88 -1.77
N ILE A 71 -5.80 11.47 -1.68
CA ILE A 71 -6.84 12.26 -1.03
C ILE A 71 -6.52 12.46 0.46
N LEU A 72 -6.19 11.38 1.18
CA LEU A 72 -5.88 11.49 2.61
C LEU A 72 -4.62 12.29 2.89
N GLN A 73 -3.55 12.09 2.10
CA GLN A 73 -2.32 12.88 2.20
C GLN A 73 -2.59 14.37 1.99
N ASN A 74 -3.40 14.71 0.99
CA ASN A 74 -3.74 16.09 0.69
C ASN A 74 -4.47 16.78 1.84
N ILE A 75 -5.48 16.13 2.43
CA ILE A 75 -6.20 16.67 3.60
C ILE A 75 -5.26 16.78 4.80
N PHE A 76 -4.38 15.80 4.99
CA PHE A 76 -3.41 15.80 6.09
C PHE A 76 -2.42 16.97 5.98
N LEU A 77 -1.95 17.27 4.76
CA LEU A 77 -0.99 18.36 4.50
C LEU A 77 -1.63 19.76 4.48
N ASP A 78 -2.87 19.89 4.02
CA ASP A 78 -3.58 21.20 3.95
C ASP A 78 -4.05 21.70 5.32
N ARG A 79 -3.91 20.89 6.36
CA ARG A 79 -4.48 21.15 7.69
C ARG A 79 -3.72 22.24 8.46
N ALA A 80 -4.47 23.11 9.13
CA ALA A 80 -3.98 23.95 10.23
C ALA A 80 -3.86 23.15 11.55
N PRO A 81 -2.87 23.41 12.41
CA PRO A 81 -2.51 22.56 13.55
C PRO A 81 -3.60 22.34 14.64
N ASP A 82 -4.72 23.05 14.61
CA ASP A 82 -5.72 23.08 15.71
C ASP A 82 -7.05 22.35 15.41
N GLU A 83 -7.33 21.94 14.15
CA GLU A 83 -8.62 21.31 13.81
C GLU A 83 -8.55 19.78 13.79
N GLY A 84 -9.36 19.09 14.61
CA GLY A 84 -9.89 17.72 14.37
C GLY A 84 -8.89 16.64 13.92
N SER A 85 -7.64 16.71 14.38
CA SER A 85 -6.47 16.12 13.70
C SER A 85 -6.50 14.61 13.52
N LEU A 86 -7.07 13.95 14.50
CA LEU A 86 -6.87 12.54 14.76
C LEU A 86 -7.57 11.61 13.77
N GLU A 87 -8.75 11.99 13.26
CA GLU A 87 -9.53 11.11 12.39
C GLU A 87 -8.86 10.91 11.03
N VAL A 88 -8.40 11.98 10.38
CA VAL A 88 -7.70 11.91 9.08
C VAL A 88 -6.38 11.16 9.22
N GLU A 89 -5.62 11.41 10.30
CA GLU A 89 -4.39 10.67 10.59
C GLU A 89 -4.68 9.17 10.76
N THR A 90 -5.73 8.82 11.50
CA THR A 90 -6.14 7.43 11.71
C THR A 90 -6.46 6.73 10.40
N HIS A 91 -7.21 7.39 9.51
CA HIS A 91 -7.50 6.86 8.17
C HIS A 91 -6.25 6.70 7.32
N LEU A 92 -5.34 7.68 7.34
CA LEU A 92 -4.09 7.64 6.57
C LEU A 92 -3.18 6.50 7.05
N VAL A 93 -2.98 6.39 8.36
CA VAL A 93 -2.20 5.30 8.98
C VAL A 93 -2.82 3.95 8.65
N GLY A 94 -4.15 3.82 8.78
CA GLY A 94 -4.89 2.60 8.46
C GLY A 94 -4.71 2.18 7.00
N LEU A 95 -4.86 3.12 6.07
CA LEU A 95 -4.67 2.85 4.64
C LEU A 95 -3.22 2.46 4.31
N CYS A 96 -2.23 3.14 4.90
CA CYS A 96 -0.83 2.80 4.70
C CYS A 96 -0.54 1.37 5.18
N LYS A 97 -1.04 1.01 6.36
CA LYS A 97 -0.91 -0.34 6.92
C LYS A 97 -1.53 -1.38 5.99
N GLU A 98 -2.75 -1.13 5.51
CA GLU A 98 -3.47 -2.02 4.60
C GLU A 98 -2.68 -2.25 3.30
N VAL A 99 -2.19 -1.20 2.65
CA VAL A 99 -1.41 -1.32 1.41
C VAL A 99 -0.15 -2.16 1.61
N LEU A 100 0.57 -1.94 2.72
CA LEU A 100 1.77 -2.72 3.04
C LEU A 100 1.45 -4.18 3.34
N GLU A 101 0.37 -4.45 4.08
CA GLU A 101 -0.10 -5.81 4.36
C GLU A 101 -0.46 -6.57 3.08
N VAL A 102 -1.18 -5.90 2.17
CA VAL A 102 -1.53 -6.47 0.85
C VAL A 102 -0.27 -6.81 0.07
N TYR A 103 0.70 -5.89 -0.03
CA TYR A 103 1.95 -6.15 -0.74
C TYR A 103 2.72 -7.35 -0.17
N LEU A 104 2.86 -7.40 1.16
CA LEU A 104 3.54 -8.51 1.84
C LEU A 104 2.80 -9.83 1.66
N SER A 105 1.46 -9.81 1.63
CA SER A 105 0.66 -11.01 1.36
C SER A 105 0.93 -11.56 -0.05
N THR A 106 1.04 -10.69 -1.06
CA THR A 106 1.40 -11.08 -2.43
C THR A 106 2.81 -11.66 -2.49
N ALA A 107 3.76 -11.06 -1.75
CA ALA A 107 5.16 -11.46 -1.72
C ALA A 107 5.42 -12.80 -0.99
N ARG A 108 4.45 -13.31 -0.21
CA ARG A 108 4.62 -14.58 0.50
C ARG A 108 4.77 -15.77 -0.46
N PRO A 109 5.78 -16.63 -0.25
CA PRO A 109 5.90 -17.92 -0.93
C PRO A 109 4.67 -18.80 -0.65
N ALA A 110 4.21 -19.55 -1.66
CA ALA A 110 3.03 -20.40 -1.55
C ALA A 110 3.11 -21.52 -0.48
N HIS A 111 4.32 -21.79 0.04
CA HIS A 111 4.59 -22.91 0.95
C HIS A 111 4.57 -22.58 2.45
N LEU A 112 4.32 -21.33 2.86
CA LEU A 112 4.30 -20.96 4.30
C LEU A 112 2.92 -21.08 4.96
N SER A 113 1.91 -21.59 4.27
CA SER A 113 0.53 -21.74 4.78
C SER A 113 0.26 -23.09 5.49
N GLY A 114 1.27 -23.95 5.66
CA GLY A 114 1.15 -25.24 6.36
C GLY A 114 2.33 -25.44 7.32
N GLY A 115 2.03 -25.80 8.57
CA GLY A 115 2.98 -25.80 9.68
C GLY A 115 4.19 -26.73 9.57
N ILE A 116 5.15 -26.47 10.47
CA ILE A 116 6.44 -27.13 10.73
C ILE A 116 7.48 -26.88 9.63
N GLN A 117 8.42 -25.98 9.92
CA GLN A 117 9.66 -25.79 9.16
C GLN A 117 10.56 -27.02 9.30
N PRO A 118 10.97 -27.70 8.21
CA PRO A 118 12.12 -28.59 8.26
C PRO A 118 13.38 -27.81 7.92
N LEU A 119 14.29 -27.67 8.89
CA LEU A 119 15.62 -27.06 8.77
C LEU A 119 16.33 -27.43 7.45
N GLY A 120 16.29 -26.55 6.44
CA GLY A 120 16.96 -26.74 5.15
C GLY A 120 16.11 -26.28 3.96
N HIS A 121 16.06 -24.97 3.70
CA HIS A 121 15.23 -24.41 2.63
C HIS A 121 16.08 -23.70 1.58
N TRP A 122 16.07 -24.22 0.36
CA TRP A 122 16.25 -23.36 -0.80
C TRP A 122 15.00 -22.47 -0.84
N LEU A 123 15.15 -21.15 -0.69
CA LEU A 123 14.04 -20.24 -0.96
C LEU A 123 13.66 -20.40 -2.43
N ILE A 124 12.50 -20.99 -2.69
CA ILE A 124 11.95 -21.03 -4.04
C ILE A 124 11.56 -19.59 -4.39
N PRO A 125 12.15 -18.99 -5.44
CA PRO A 125 11.81 -17.64 -5.83
C PRO A 125 10.34 -17.51 -6.18
N VAL A 126 9.80 -16.32 -5.96
CA VAL A 126 8.44 -15.96 -6.35
C VAL A 126 8.25 -16.24 -7.85
N GLY A 127 7.15 -16.91 -8.18
CA GLY A 127 6.81 -17.22 -9.57
C GLY A 127 6.68 -15.95 -10.43
N SER A 128 6.94 -16.06 -11.73
CA SER A 128 6.95 -14.92 -12.66
C SER A 128 5.66 -14.08 -12.65
N SER A 129 4.50 -14.72 -12.49
CA SER A 129 3.20 -14.03 -12.37
C SER A 129 3.12 -13.16 -11.10
N LYS A 130 3.49 -13.71 -9.95
CA LYS A 130 3.53 -12.96 -8.68
C LYS A 130 4.60 -11.86 -8.71
N ARG A 131 5.77 -12.11 -9.32
CA ARG A 131 6.81 -11.08 -9.49
C ARG A 131 6.29 -9.89 -10.32
N ARG A 132 5.53 -10.17 -11.39
CA ARG A 132 4.87 -9.13 -12.19
C ARG A 132 3.82 -8.37 -11.39
N GLU A 133 3.04 -9.05 -10.55
CA GLU A 133 2.08 -8.42 -9.65
C GLU A 133 2.78 -7.47 -8.66
N LEU A 134 3.86 -7.94 -8.01
CA LEU A 134 4.68 -7.13 -7.11
C LEU A 134 5.27 -5.90 -7.80
N ALA A 135 5.72 -6.04 -9.04
CA ALA A 135 6.24 -4.91 -9.83
C ALA A 135 5.13 -3.89 -10.12
N ALA A 136 3.93 -4.35 -10.45
CA ALA A 136 2.79 -3.47 -10.70
C ALA A 136 2.29 -2.77 -9.43
N ARG A 137 2.42 -3.39 -8.26
CA ARG A 137 2.08 -2.80 -6.94
C ARG A 137 3.16 -1.85 -6.40
N ALA A 138 4.39 -1.92 -6.90
CA ALA A 138 5.52 -1.16 -6.36
C ALA A 138 5.30 0.36 -6.29
N PRO A 139 4.74 1.05 -7.31
CA PRO A 139 4.53 2.51 -7.24
C PRO A 139 3.61 2.95 -6.11
N LEU A 140 2.59 2.14 -5.80
CA LEU A 140 1.67 2.39 -4.70
C LEU A 140 2.40 2.23 -3.35
N VAL A 141 3.21 1.18 -3.19
CA VAL A 141 4.01 0.98 -1.98
C VAL A 141 5.01 2.10 -1.77
N VAL A 142 5.70 2.55 -2.83
CA VAL A 142 6.60 3.70 -2.76
C VAL A 142 5.86 4.95 -2.29
N SER A 143 4.69 5.23 -2.85
CA SER A 143 3.84 6.36 -2.41
C SER A 143 3.42 6.21 -0.94
N THR A 144 3.14 4.99 -0.49
CA THR A 144 2.82 4.69 0.92
C THR A 144 4.01 4.92 1.84
N LEU A 145 5.22 4.49 1.49
CA LEU A 145 6.43 4.73 2.28
C LEU A 145 6.73 6.23 2.39
N GLN A 146 6.53 6.98 1.30
CA GLN A 146 6.61 8.44 1.30
C GLN A 146 5.53 9.08 2.20
N ALA A 147 4.30 8.55 2.18
CA ALA A 147 3.22 9.00 3.08
C ALA A 147 3.60 8.84 4.55
N ILE A 148 4.13 7.67 4.92
CA ILE A 148 4.56 7.36 6.28
C ILE A 148 5.71 8.29 6.69
N SER A 149 6.67 8.52 5.80
CA SER A 149 7.79 9.44 6.04
C SER A 149 7.34 10.90 6.19
N GLY A 150 6.20 11.27 5.61
CA GLY A 150 5.56 12.58 5.76
C GLY A 150 4.70 12.73 7.02
N LEU A 151 4.50 11.65 7.80
CA LEU A 151 3.90 11.76 9.14
C LEU A 151 4.95 12.44 10.02
N GLY A 152 4.68 13.66 10.50
CA GLY A 152 5.62 14.37 11.38
C GLY A 152 6.03 13.53 12.61
N ASP A 153 7.19 13.84 13.19
CA ASP A 153 7.89 13.00 14.17
C ASP A 153 6.98 12.41 15.26
N SER A 154 6.10 13.21 15.87
CA SER A 154 5.19 12.75 16.93
C SER A 154 4.15 11.73 16.46
N SER A 155 3.56 11.95 15.28
CA SER A 155 2.57 11.03 14.71
C SER A 155 3.26 9.76 14.21
N PHE A 156 4.47 9.88 13.68
CA PHE A 156 5.26 8.75 13.27
C PHE A 156 5.66 7.86 14.48
N GLU A 157 6.26 8.43 15.53
CA GLU A 157 6.66 7.71 16.74
C GLU A 157 5.50 6.96 17.39
N LYS A 158 4.33 7.60 17.47
CA LYS A 158 3.11 7.01 18.01
C LYS A 158 2.65 5.76 17.23
N ASN A 159 2.87 5.75 15.92
CA ASN A 159 2.42 4.67 15.04
C ASN A 159 3.55 3.69 14.66
N LEU A 160 4.79 3.93 15.11
CA LEU A 160 5.97 3.13 14.78
C LEU A 160 5.78 1.65 15.13
N GLY A 161 5.17 1.35 16.28
CA GLY A 161 4.92 -0.04 16.69
C GLY A 161 4.04 -0.83 15.71
N GLN A 162 3.19 -0.15 14.94
CA GLN A 162 2.33 -0.76 13.92
C GLN A 162 3.04 -0.89 12.57
N PHE A 163 3.88 0.09 12.21
CA PHE A 163 4.61 0.08 10.95
C PHE A 163 5.86 -0.81 10.97
N PHE A 164 6.56 -0.87 12.11
CA PHE A 164 7.85 -1.56 12.20
C PHE A 164 7.81 -3.02 11.71
N PRO A 165 6.82 -3.86 12.11
CA PRO A 165 6.73 -5.23 11.59
C PRO A 165 6.54 -5.31 10.07
N LEU A 166 5.82 -4.33 9.49
CA LEU A 166 5.57 -4.27 8.04
C LEU A 166 6.83 -3.84 7.29
N LEU A 167 7.55 -2.84 7.80
CA LEU A 167 8.81 -2.39 7.23
C LEU A 167 9.88 -3.49 7.29
N ALA A 168 9.99 -4.20 8.42
CA ALA A 168 10.84 -5.37 8.54
C ALA A 168 10.44 -6.50 7.57
N GLY A 169 9.14 -6.67 7.34
CA GLY A 169 8.60 -7.56 6.32
C GLY A 169 9.06 -7.18 4.92
N LEU A 170 9.08 -5.88 4.58
CA LEU A 170 9.54 -5.39 3.29
C LEU A 170 11.03 -5.65 3.07
N ILE A 171 11.87 -5.54 4.11
CA ILE A 171 13.30 -5.90 4.01
C ILE A 171 13.48 -7.37 3.64
N SER A 172 12.61 -8.23 4.17
CA SER A 172 12.78 -9.69 4.12
C SER A 172 12.08 -10.36 2.94
N CYS A 173 11.20 -9.66 2.22
CA CYS A 173 10.42 -10.26 1.14
C CYS A 173 11.10 -10.09 -0.23
N GLU A 174 10.74 -10.96 -1.19
CA GLU A 174 11.12 -10.76 -2.57
C GLU A 174 10.28 -9.64 -3.20
N HIS A 175 10.89 -8.80 -4.04
CA HIS A 175 10.22 -7.72 -4.75
C HIS A 175 10.12 -7.98 -6.25
N GLY A 176 9.15 -7.33 -6.88
CA GLY A 176 9.02 -7.32 -8.34
C GLY A 176 9.93 -6.31 -9.06
N SER A 177 10.38 -5.28 -8.35
CA SER A 177 11.29 -4.22 -8.82
C SER A 177 12.14 -3.70 -7.66
N GLY A 178 13.21 -2.95 -7.96
CA GLY A 178 14.09 -2.35 -6.94
C GLY A 178 13.52 -1.09 -6.26
N GLU A 179 12.44 -0.52 -6.78
CA GLU A 179 11.92 0.80 -6.34
C GLU A 179 11.49 0.80 -4.87
N VAL A 180 10.86 -0.28 -4.41
CA VAL A 180 10.45 -0.42 -2.99
C VAL A 180 11.67 -0.45 -2.07
N GLN A 181 12.75 -1.13 -2.47
CA GLN A 181 13.98 -1.21 -1.68
C GLN A 181 14.66 0.15 -1.60
N VAL A 182 14.71 0.89 -2.71
CA VAL A 182 15.24 2.26 -2.75
C VAL A 182 14.44 3.17 -1.82
N ALA A 183 13.11 3.19 -1.95
CA ALA A 183 12.26 4.03 -1.10
C ALA A 183 12.37 3.67 0.39
N LEU A 184 12.50 2.38 0.72
CA LEU A 184 12.71 1.92 2.08
C LEU A 184 14.08 2.34 2.64
N SER A 185 15.13 2.29 1.81
CA SER A 185 16.46 2.77 2.18
C SER A 185 16.47 4.27 2.45
N ASP A 186 15.80 5.06 1.61
CA ASP A 186 15.71 6.52 1.76
C ASP A 186 14.96 6.90 3.05
N MET A 187 13.85 6.20 3.32
CA MET A 187 13.04 6.34 4.53
C MET A 187 13.87 6.04 5.79
N PHE A 188 14.56 4.90 5.84
CA PHE A 188 15.42 4.58 6.99
C PHE A 188 16.60 5.53 7.14
N SER A 189 17.21 5.99 6.05
CA SER A 189 18.30 6.96 6.10
C SER A 189 17.84 8.29 6.71
N THR A 190 16.61 8.70 6.41
CA THR A 190 16.00 9.92 6.96
C THR A 190 15.70 9.77 8.45
N TRP A 191 15.31 8.58 8.90
CA TRP A 191 14.93 8.34 10.31
C TRP A 191 16.12 8.03 11.22
N VAL A 192 17.02 7.17 10.75
CA VAL A 192 18.16 6.68 11.54
C VAL A 192 19.33 7.65 11.45
N GLY A 193 19.48 8.36 10.33
CA GLY A 193 20.56 9.33 10.10
C GLY A 193 20.69 10.37 11.23
N PRO A 194 19.60 11.08 11.60
CA PRO A 194 19.64 12.06 12.68
C PRO A 194 19.96 11.44 14.04
N ILE A 195 19.46 10.24 14.35
CA ILE A 195 19.69 9.56 15.63
C ILE A 195 21.16 9.15 15.78
N VAL A 196 21.76 8.62 14.71
CA VAL A 196 23.18 8.24 14.69
C VAL A 196 24.10 9.46 14.76
N LEU A 197 23.73 10.56 14.09
CA LEU A 197 24.50 11.81 14.10
C LEU A 197 24.39 12.57 15.43
N GLN A 198 23.30 12.42 16.19
CA GLN A 198 23.14 12.99 17.54
C GLN A 198 23.84 12.17 18.63
N SER A 199 24.26 10.95 18.32
CA SER A 199 24.93 10.02 19.26
C SER A 199 26.46 10.04 19.15
N CYS A 200 27.02 10.87 18.25
CA CYS A 200 28.44 11.09 18.01
C CYS A 200 28.83 12.51 18.43
#